data_AF-A0A3M1ZHF4-F1
#
_entry.id   AF-A0A3M1ZHF4-F1
#
_cell.length_a   1.000
_cell.length_b   1.000
_cell.length_c   1.000
_cell.angle_alpha   90.00
_cell.angle_beta   90.00
_cell.angle_gamma   90.00
#
_symmetry.space_group_name_H-M   'P 1'
#
loop_
_entity.id
_entity.type
_entity.pdbx_description
1 polymer ?
#
loop_
_entity_poly.entity_id
_entity_poly.type
_entity_poly.pdbx_seq_one_letter_code
_entity_poly.pdbx_strand_id
1 'polypeptide(L)'
;MSKADFQIVGPTDEIEERPLFITIYGHPGIGKTSVSFTAPSPILFDFDGGMERAFQGLRPPTIKVRKFDGFYDYVMGRQFEQYVLNEGIGTVIIDTVGTLLDDYIAPWLISNNPKAGTRSGGLTLSGWGQLSVTFNNLRNRLRELGLHVVAIAHAKEEGDGPSQQTVLAVKGGTSDIIYRVSDMIGYMHPSGSERIIDFKPMETHVGKDITGRGAYVVPDVNSTDYNTFLSGIIQDAYAAMNIHAKRQRTAKEQVQEFRDSIYNAGSLDEVSKLVEGLKGKNYPEIVLVQMRSIFKEYLQEHGLKYQDGEFVEVEATGAPSEKPKKTTNKTTKK
;
A
#
# COMPACT_ATOMS: atom_id res chain seq x y z
N MET A 1 1.25 29.15 19.89
CA MET A 1 1.98 28.41 18.84
C MET A 1 0.94 27.62 18.06
N SER A 2 0.73 27.91 16.78
CA SER A 2 -0.19 27.12 15.97
C SER A 2 0.37 25.70 15.87
N LYS A 3 -0.46 24.68 16.14
CA LYS A 3 -0.10 23.31 15.77
C LYS A 3 0.17 23.31 14.27
N ALA A 4 1.27 22.68 13.87
CA ALA A 4 1.52 22.44 12.46
C ALA A 4 0.41 21.52 11.92
N ASP A 5 -0.18 21.87 10.76
CA ASP A 5 -1.21 21.07 10.06
C ASP A 5 -0.61 19.90 9.26
N PHE A 6 0.51 19.34 9.73
CA PHE A 6 1.17 18.20 9.11
C PHE A 6 1.77 17.28 10.18
N GLN A 7 1.82 15.98 9.87
CA GLN A 7 2.48 14.97 10.67
C GLN A 7 3.74 14.50 9.95
N ILE A 8 4.87 14.52 10.65
CA ILE A 8 6.08 13.81 10.19
C ILE A 8 5.95 12.38 10.68
N VAL A 9 5.83 11.44 9.75
CA VAL A 9 5.85 10.00 10.03
C VAL A 9 7.29 9.53 9.94
N GLY A 10 7.85 9.10 11.07
CA GLY A 10 9.20 8.59 11.18
C GLY A 10 9.37 7.20 10.54
N PRO A 11 10.59 6.78 10.22
CA PRO A 11 10.85 5.48 9.56
C PRO A 11 10.36 4.24 10.33
N THR A 12 10.23 4.36 11.66
CA THR A 12 9.76 3.31 12.57
C THR A 12 8.29 3.44 12.95
N ASP A 13 7.65 4.54 12.59
CA ASP A 13 6.26 4.78 12.96
C ASP A 13 5.37 3.84 12.15
N GLU A 14 4.39 3.25 12.83
CA GLU A 14 3.39 2.43 12.15
C GLU A 14 2.60 3.32 11.20
N ILE A 15 2.44 2.85 9.96
CA ILE A 15 1.63 3.55 8.99
C ILE A 15 0.18 3.23 9.34
N GLU A 16 -0.58 4.27 9.67
CA GLU A 16 -2.01 4.13 9.93
C GLU A 16 -2.70 3.43 8.75
N GLU A 17 -3.46 2.39 9.08
CA GLU A 17 -4.22 1.62 8.09
C GLU A 17 -5.30 2.52 7.49
N ARG A 18 -5.01 3.05 6.30
CA ARG A 18 -6.01 3.76 5.50
C ARG A 18 -6.78 2.79 4.62
N PRO A 19 -8.07 3.04 4.35
CA PRO A 19 -8.82 2.22 3.42
C PRO A 19 -8.16 2.14 2.04
N LEU A 20 -8.17 0.93 1.48
CA LEU A 20 -7.57 0.61 0.18
C LEU A 20 -8.58 0.78 -0.95
N PHE A 21 -8.11 1.29 -2.08
CA PHE A 21 -8.83 1.26 -3.35
C PHE A 21 -8.22 0.17 -4.25
N ILE A 22 -8.93 -0.95 -4.44
CA ILE A 22 -8.47 -2.11 -5.19
C ILE A 22 -9.27 -2.21 -6.49
N THR A 23 -8.58 -2.26 -7.63
CA THR A 23 -9.22 -2.52 -8.92
C THR A 23 -8.96 -3.96 -9.34
N ILE A 24 -10.03 -4.69 -9.67
CA ILE A 24 -9.94 -6.03 -10.26
C ILE A 24 -10.59 -5.96 -11.64
N TYR A 25 -9.82 -6.27 -12.68
CA TYR A 25 -10.29 -6.24 -14.05
C TYR A 25 -10.06 -7.57 -14.76
N GLY A 26 -10.85 -7.85 -15.79
CA GLY A 26 -10.80 -9.14 -16.48
C GLY A 26 -11.98 -9.33 -17.41
N HIS A 27 -11.91 -10.33 -18.29
CA HIS A 27 -12.98 -10.60 -19.25
C HIS A 27 -14.32 -10.94 -18.56
N PRO A 28 -15.46 -10.72 -19.23
CA PRO A 28 -16.77 -11.14 -18.72
C PRO A 28 -16.80 -12.63 -18.33
N GLY A 29 -17.57 -12.99 -17.30
CA GLY A 29 -17.75 -14.39 -16.89
C GLY A 29 -16.64 -14.98 -16.01
N ILE A 30 -15.48 -14.32 -15.85
CA ILE A 30 -14.38 -14.87 -15.03
C ILE A 30 -14.68 -14.90 -13.51
N GLY A 31 -15.75 -14.23 -13.06
CA GLY A 31 -16.23 -14.29 -11.67
C GLY A 31 -15.73 -13.16 -10.75
N LYS A 32 -15.33 -12.02 -11.32
CA LYS A 32 -14.88 -10.81 -10.59
C LYS A 32 -15.88 -10.36 -9.51
N THR A 33 -17.16 -10.23 -9.88
CA THR A 33 -18.23 -9.85 -8.95
C THR A 33 -18.34 -10.83 -7.79
N SER A 34 -18.33 -12.14 -8.07
CA SER A 34 -18.37 -13.16 -7.01
C SER A 34 -17.17 -13.06 -6.06
N VAL A 35 -15.96 -12.88 -6.60
CA VAL A 35 -14.75 -12.68 -5.78
C VAL A 35 -14.87 -11.42 -4.92
N SER A 36 -15.42 -10.33 -5.45
CA SER A 36 -15.57 -9.08 -4.69
C SER A 36 -16.45 -9.22 -3.45
N PHE A 37 -17.38 -10.17 -3.43
CA PHE A 37 -18.25 -10.46 -2.28
C PHE A 37 -17.50 -11.05 -1.08
N THR A 38 -16.26 -11.49 -1.27
CA THR A 38 -15.39 -12.05 -0.21
C THR A 38 -14.61 -10.97 0.54
N ALA A 39 -14.86 -9.69 0.21
CA ALA A 39 -14.35 -8.52 0.92
C ALA A 39 -14.99 -8.37 2.33
N PRO A 40 -14.36 -7.64 3.27
CA PRO A 40 -14.89 -7.49 4.62
C PRO A 40 -16.17 -6.64 4.61
N SER A 41 -17.26 -7.21 5.13
CA SER A 41 -18.59 -6.59 5.26
C SER A 41 -18.98 -5.73 4.03
N PRO A 42 -19.19 -6.35 2.85
CA PRO A 42 -19.35 -5.60 1.63
C PRO A 42 -20.78 -5.05 1.45
N ILE A 43 -20.88 -3.92 0.74
CA ILE A 43 -22.09 -3.44 0.06
C ILE A 43 -21.78 -3.31 -1.44
N LEU A 44 -22.70 -3.73 -2.29
CA LEU A 44 -22.57 -3.61 -3.74
C LEU A 44 -23.29 -2.37 -4.28
N PHE A 45 -22.58 -1.55 -5.05
CA PHE A 45 -23.15 -0.57 -5.96
C PHE A 45 -23.21 -1.19 -7.36
N ASP A 46 -24.41 -1.61 -7.75
CA ASP A 46 -24.68 -2.36 -8.98
C ASP A 46 -25.11 -1.39 -10.09
N PHE A 47 -24.21 -1.15 -11.03
CA PHE A 47 -24.39 -0.26 -12.19
C PHE A 47 -24.68 -1.03 -13.49
N ASP A 48 -24.25 -2.29 -13.59
CA ASP A 48 -24.35 -3.11 -14.81
C ASP A 48 -25.24 -4.36 -14.67
N GLY A 49 -25.82 -4.61 -13.48
CA GLY A 49 -26.63 -5.79 -13.20
C GLY A 49 -25.80 -7.04 -12.92
N GLY A 50 -24.50 -6.90 -12.60
CA GLY A 50 -23.58 -8.00 -12.26
C GLY A 50 -24.07 -8.88 -11.11
N MET A 51 -24.83 -8.32 -10.18
CA MET A 51 -25.39 -9.01 -9.01
C MET A 51 -26.17 -10.28 -9.37
N GLU A 52 -26.94 -10.27 -10.47
CA GLU A 52 -27.82 -11.38 -10.86
C GLU A 52 -27.04 -12.59 -11.40
N ARG A 53 -25.81 -12.34 -11.88
CA ARG A 53 -24.92 -13.34 -12.48
C ARG A 53 -23.86 -13.85 -11.51
N ALA A 54 -23.68 -13.19 -10.38
CA ALA A 54 -22.67 -13.52 -9.38
C ALA A 54 -23.07 -14.70 -8.48
N PHE A 55 -22.13 -15.22 -7.71
CA PHE A 55 -22.37 -16.29 -6.75
C PHE A 55 -23.32 -15.83 -5.64
N GLN A 56 -24.53 -16.40 -5.61
CA GLN A 56 -25.58 -15.92 -4.73
C GLN A 56 -25.34 -16.26 -3.25
N GLY A 57 -24.49 -17.24 -2.93
CA GLY A 57 -24.22 -17.69 -1.56
C GLY A 57 -23.55 -16.64 -0.66
N LEU A 58 -22.88 -15.64 -1.25
CA LEU A 58 -22.22 -14.55 -0.54
C LEU A 58 -22.76 -13.16 -0.91
N ARG A 59 -23.95 -13.09 -1.53
CA ARG A 59 -24.45 -11.81 -2.06
C ARG A 59 -24.64 -10.78 -0.94
N PRO A 60 -23.98 -9.60 -1.02
CA PRO A 60 -24.14 -8.54 -0.02
C PRO A 60 -25.43 -7.73 -0.21
N PRO A 61 -25.78 -6.85 0.75
CA PRO A 61 -26.69 -5.74 0.50
C PRO A 61 -26.28 -5.00 -0.78
N THR A 62 -27.26 -4.66 -1.63
CA THR A 62 -27.00 -4.13 -2.97
C THR A 62 -27.85 -2.90 -3.24
N ILE A 63 -27.21 -1.83 -3.69
CA ILE A 63 -27.84 -0.64 -4.24
C ILE A 63 -27.86 -0.78 -5.75
N LYS A 64 -29.04 -1.05 -6.32
CA LYS A 64 -29.26 -1.01 -7.76
C LYS A 64 -29.41 0.44 -8.21
N VAL A 65 -28.40 0.97 -8.90
CA VAL A 65 -28.40 2.38 -9.30
C VAL A 65 -29.22 2.57 -10.56
N ARG A 66 -30.16 3.52 -10.53
CA ARG A 66 -30.99 3.87 -11.71
C ARG A 66 -30.75 5.28 -12.22
N LYS A 67 -30.43 6.20 -11.31
CA LYS A 67 -30.07 7.58 -11.62
C LYS A 67 -28.87 7.97 -10.77
N PHE A 68 -27.91 8.64 -11.40
CA PHE A 68 -26.67 9.01 -10.73
C PHE A 68 -26.88 10.11 -9.68
N ASP A 69 -27.74 11.09 -9.93
CA ASP A 69 -28.02 12.20 -9.00
C ASP A 69 -28.48 11.72 -7.62
N GLY A 70 -29.55 10.92 -7.57
CA GLY A 70 -30.08 10.41 -6.30
C GLY A 70 -29.13 9.45 -5.59
N PHE A 71 -28.35 8.66 -6.36
CA PHE A 71 -27.30 7.82 -5.80
C PHE A 71 -26.17 8.66 -5.20
N TYR A 72 -25.69 9.67 -5.92
CA TYR A 72 -24.61 10.54 -5.49
C TYR A 72 -25.02 11.32 -4.23
N ASP A 73 -26.21 11.93 -4.24
CA ASP A 73 -26.75 12.65 -3.07
C ASP A 73 -26.89 11.74 -1.84
N TYR A 74 -27.33 10.49 -2.03
CA TYR A 74 -27.43 9.50 -0.96
C TYR A 74 -26.06 9.19 -0.35
N VAL A 75 -25.06 8.83 -1.18
CA VAL A 75 -23.70 8.46 -0.73
C VAL A 75 -22.97 9.64 -0.08
N MET A 76 -23.16 10.85 -0.62
CA MET A 76 -22.57 12.07 -0.06
C MET A 76 -23.29 12.52 1.22
N GLY A 77 -24.54 12.07 1.43
CA GLY A 77 -25.38 12.47 2.56
C GLY A 77 -25.10 11.71 3.86
N ARG A 78 -25.75 12.18 4.94
CA ARG A 78 -25.71 11.53 6.26
C ARG A 78 -26.46 10.21 6.30
N GLN A 79 -27.41 9.98 5.40
CA GLN A 79 -28.20 8.75 5.39
C GLN A 79 -27.33 7.52 5.11
N PHE A 80 -26.44 7.62 4.11
CA PHE A 80 -25.50 6.54 3.80
C PHE A 80 -24.50 6.31 4.93
N GLU A 81 -23.98 7.36 5.56
CA GLU A 81 -23.11 7.25 6.72
C GLU A 81 -23.77 6.51 7.90
N GLN A 82 -25.03 6.84 8.21
CA GLN A 82 -25.78 6.13 9.24
C GLN A 82 -26.01 4.66 8.86
N TYR A 83 -26.29 4.38 7.59
CA TYR A 83 -26.41 3.00 7.09
C TYR A 83 -25.10 2.23 7.27
N VAL A 84 -23.97 2.81 6.86
CA VAL A 84 -22.63 2.23 7.02
C VAL A 84 -22.34 1.89 8.48
N LEU A 85 -22.61 2.82 9.40
CA LEU A 85 -22.38 2.62 10.83
C LEU A 85 -23.29 1.53 11.43
N ASN A 86 -24.58 1.56 11.12
CA ASN A 86 -25.57 0.64 11.69
C ASN A 86 -25.38 -0.79 11.20
N GLU A 87 -25.03 -0.96 9.92
CA GLU A 87 -24.85 -2.28 9.30
C GLU A 87 -23.40 -2.78 9.38
N GLY A 88 -22.48 -1.97 9.91
CA GLY A 88 -21.06 -2.32 10.04
C GLY A 88 -20.38 -2.58 8.69
N ILE A 89 -20.72 -1.77 7.67
CA ILE A 89 -20.14 -1.91 6.33
C ILE A 89 -18.65 -1.56 6.37
N GLY A 90 -17.82 -2.43 5.80
CA GLY A 90 -16.37 -2.26 5.72
C GLY A 90 -15.86 -2.04 4.30
N THR A 91 -16.63 -2.44 3.28
CA THR A 91 -16.22 -2.35 1.88
C THR A 91 -17.36 -1.94 0.96
N VAL A 92 -17.08 -1.04 0.03
CA VAL A 92 -17.94 -0.76 -1.13
C VAL A 92 -17.39 -1.46 -2.36
N ILE A 93 -18.25 -2.20 -3.04
CA ILE A 93 -17.96 -2.79 -4.35
C ILE A 93 -18.62 -1.91 -5.42
N ILE A 94 -17.87 -1.50 -6.44
CA ILE A 94 -18.39 -0.77 -7.59
C ILE A 94 -18.36 -1.73 -8.79
N ASP A 95 -19.53 -2.20 -9.23
CA ASP A 95 -19.65 -3.14 -10.35
C ASP A 95 -20.54 -2.56 -11.48
N THR A 96 -20.01 -2.17 -12.64
CA THR A 96 -18.59 -1.93 -12.94
C THR A 96 -18.24 -0.45 -12.86
N VAL A 97 -16.99 -0.14 -12.52
CA VAL A 97 -16.49 1.25 -12.46
C VAL A 97 -16.48 1.91 -13.84
N GLY A 98 -16.33 1.13 -14.92
CA GLY A 98 -16.45 1.62 -16.29
C GLY A 98 -17.85 2.15 -16.57
N THR A 99 -18.88 1.34 -16.26
CA THR A 99 -20.28 1.75 -16.40
C THR A 99 -20.60 2.97 -15.54
N LEU A 100 -20.15 3.02 -14.29
CA LEU A 100 -20.29 4.20 -13.42
C LEU A 100 -19.77 5.48 -14.09
N LEU A 101 -18.55 5.46 -14.64
CA LEU A 101 -17.92 6.65 -15.20
C LEU A 101 -18.55 7.02 -16.55
N ASP A 102 -18.67 6.03 -17.44
CA ASP A 102 -19.01 6.24 -18.84
C ASP A 102 -20.51 6.40 -19.09
N ASP A 103 -21.35 5.70 -18.33
CA ASP A 103 -22.79 5.60 -18.58
C ASP A 103 -23.65 6.25 -17.49
N TYR A 104 -23.08 6.60 -16.33
CA TYR A 104 -23.78 7.32 -15.26
C TYR A 104 -23.23 8.74 -15.04
N ILE A 105 -21.95 8.90 -14.71
CA ILE A 105 -21.37 10.22 -14.41
C ILE A 105 -21.31 11.10 -15.67
N ALA A 106 -20.76 10.58 -16.77
CA ALA A 106 -20.60 11.38 -17.98
C ALA A 106 -21.94 11.93 -18.53
N PRO A 107 -23.01 11.12 -18.69
CA PRO A 107 -24.31 11.63 -19.13
C PRO A 107 -24.94 12.61 -18.14
N TRP A 108 -24.81 12.36 -16.83
CA TRP A 108 -25.30 13.28 -15.80
C TRP A 108 -24.61 14.65 -15.87
N LEU A 109 -23.29 14.69 -16.08
CA LEU A 109 -22.55 15.94 -16.27
C LEU A 109 -23.00 16.70 -17.51
N ILE A 110 -23.16 16.00 -18.65
CA ILE A 110 -23.61 16.63 -19.91
C ILE A 110 -25.03 17.19 -19.75
N SER A 111 -25.91 16.46 -19.05
CA SER A 111 -27.28 16.91 -18.77
C SER A 111 -27.31 18.18 -17.92
N ASN A 112 -26.45 18.28 -16.90
CA ASN A 112 -26.40 19.44 -16.01
C ASN A 112 -25.63 20.62 -16.62
N ASN A 113 -24.64 20.35 -17.46
CA ASN A 113 -23.83 21.34 -18.13
C ASN A 113 -23.54 20.90 -19.57
N PRO A 114 -24.34 21.34 -20.55
CA PRO A 114 -24.14 20.97 -21.96
C PRO A 114 -22.76 21.32 -22.52
N LYS A 115 -22.02 22.26 -21.91
CA LYS A 115 -20.63 22.60 -22.31
C LYS A 115 -19.61 21.53 -21.90
N ALA A 116 -19.96 20.63 -20.98
CA ALA A 116 -19.17 19.46 -20.65
C ALA A 116 -19.21 18.41 -21.79
N GLY A 117 -20.20 18.49 -22.69
CA GLY A 117 -20.36 17.58 -23.83
C GLY A 117 -19.83 18.12 -25.15
N THR A 118 -19.38 17.23 -26.02
CA THR A 118 -19.13 17.50 -27.43
C THR A 118 -20.43 17.40 -28.23
N ARG A 119 -20.45 17.92 -29.46
CA ARG A 119 -21.57 17.72 -30.39
C ARG A 119 -21.86 16.26 -30.72
N SER A 120 -20.87 15.37 -30.56
CA SER A 120 -20.99 13.93 -30.79
C SER A 120 -21.42 13.14 -29.54
N GLY A 121 -21.72 13.81 -28.42
CA GLY A 121 -22.20 13.17 -27.19
C GLY A 121 -21.10 12.63 -26.27
N GLY A 122 -19.82 12.84 -26.59
CA GLY A 122 -18.70 12.56 -25.70
C GLY A 122 -18.41 13.72 -24.74
N LEU A 123 -17.41 13.57 -23.86
CA LEU A 123 -16.97 14.66 -22.98
C LEU A 123 -15.94 15.58 -23.68
N THR A 124 -16.04 16.88 -23.41
CA THR A 124 -14.97 17.84 -23.69
C THR A 124 -13.81 17.66 -22.71
N LEU A 125 -12.65 18.28 -22.97
CA LEU A 125 -11.52 18.28 -22.01
C LEU A 125 -11.94 18.79 -20.63
N SER A 126 -12.75 19.84 -20.57
CA SER A 126 -13.31 20.34 -19.31
C SER A 126 -14.30 19.34 -18.68
N GLY A 127 -15.06 18.61 -19.50
CA GLY A 127 -15.95 17.55 -19.03
C GLY A 127 -15.19 16.40 -18.37
N TRP A 128 -14.06 15.98 -18.95
CA TRP A 128 -13.16 14.98 -18.34
C TRP A 128 -12.59 15.45 -17.00
N GLY A 129 -12.26 16.74 -16.87
CA GLY A 129 -11.87 17.34 -15.59
C GLY A 129 -12.99 17.25 -14.54
N GLN A 130 -14.22 17.57 -14.91
CA GLN A 130 -15.38 17.48 -14.00
C GLN A 130 -15.71 16.04 -13.60
N LEU A 131 -15.59 15.08 -14.54
CA LEU A 131 -15.75 13.65 -14.24
C LEU A 131 -14.71 13.19 -13.22
N SER A 132 -13.45 13.57 -13.43
CA SER A 132 -12.35 13.26 -12.51
C SER A 132 -12.62 13.82 -11.11
N VAL A 133 -13.08 15.07 -11.00
CA VAL A 133 -13.42 15.70 -9.72
C VAL A 133 -14.58 14.96 -9.05
N THR A 134 -15.65 14.66 -9.79
CA THR A 134 -16.85 13.99 -9.26
C THR A 134 -16.51 12.61 -8.70
N PHE A 135 -15.73 11.82 -9.45
CA PHE A 135 -15.30 10.50 -9.02
C PHE A 135 -14.33 10.55 -7.82
N ASN A 136 -13.40 11.51 -7.81
CA ASN A 136 -12.52 11.71 -6.66
C ASN A 136 -13.29 12.12 -5.40
N ASN A 137 -14.32 12.95 -5.52
CA ASN A 137 -15.18 13.30 -4.39
C ASN A 137 -15.91 12.08 -3.85
N LEU A 138 -16.47 11.23 -4.73
CA LEU A 138 -17.09 9.97 -4.34
C LEU A 138 -16.08 9.08 -3.59
N ARG A 139 -14.90 8.85 -4.16
CA ARG A 139 -13.82 8.07 -3.53
C ARG A 139 -13.43 8.64 -2.17
N ASN A 140 -13.20 9.95 -2.09
CA ASN A 140 -12.77 10.60 -0.86
C ASN A 140 -13.83 10.44 0.23
N ARG A 141 -15.11 10.60 -0.12
CA ARG A 141 -16.22 10.33 0.81
C ARG A 141 -16.20 8.90 1.33
N LEU A 142 -16.05 7.91 0.45
CA LEU A 142 -15.98 6.50 0.88
C LEU A 142 -14.80 6.25 1.82
N ARG A 143 -13.63 6.84 1.51
CA ARG A 143 -12.44 6.72 2.34
C ARG A 143 -12.59 7.42 3.70
N GLU A 144 -13.24 8.58 3.75
CA GLU A 144 -13.56 9.31 5.00
C GLU A 144 -14.49 8.49 5.91
N LEU A 145 -15.36 7.66 5.31
CA LEU A 145 -16.20 6.71 6.04
C LEU A 145 -15.45 5.45 6.47
N GLY A 146 -14.14 5.36 6.24
CA GLY A 146 -13.33 4.19 6.60
C GLY A 146 -13.52 2.98 5.67
N LEU A 147 -14.13 3.17 4.49
CA LEU A 147 -14.53 2.08 3.61
C LEU A 147 -13.44 1.72 2.60
N HIS A 148 -13.12 0.44 2.52
CA HIS A 148 -12.40 -0.10 1.37
C HIS A 148 -13.25 0.06 0.11
N VAL A 149 -12.60 0.22 -1.05
CA VAL A 149 -13.29 0.26 -2.34
C VAL A 149 -12.74 -0.83 -3.23
N VAL A 150 -13.61 -1.71 -3.72
CA VAL A 150 -13.30 -2.72 -4.73
C VAL A 150 -13.98 -2.33 -6.03
N ALA A 151 -13.20 -1.84 -6.98
CA ALA A 151 -13.69 -1.43 -8.30
C ALA A 151 -13.53 -2.58 -9.30
N ILE A 152 -14.65 -3.05 -9.84
CA ILE A 152 -14.66 -4.09 -10.88
C ILE A 152 -14.66 -3.44 -12.26
N ALA A 153 -13.82 -3.93 -13.17
CA ALA A 153 -13.76 -3.46 -14.55
C ALA A 153 -13.68 -4.63 -15.54
N HIS A 154 -14.09 -4.37 -16.77
CA HIS A 154 -13.83 -5.29 -17.88
C HIS A 154 -12.41 -5.11 -18.43
N ALA A 155 -11.88 -6.16 -19.05
CA ALA A 155 -10.62 -6.12 -19.77
C ALA A 155 -10.86 -6.01 -21.28
N LYS A 156 -9.96 -5.32 -21.98
CA LYS A 156 -9.82 -5.31 -23.44
C LYS A 156 -8.35 -5.47 -23.81
N GLU A 157 -8.10 -5.87 -25.05
CA GLU A 157 -6.77 -5.77 -25.64
C GLU A 157 -6.56 -4.39 -26.26
N GLU A 158 -5.38 -3.83 -26.06
CA GLU A 158 -4.95 -2.56 -26.65
C GLU A 158 -3.57 -2.73 -27.29
N GLY A 159 -3.37 -2.12 -28.46
CA GLY A 159 -2.18 -2.32 -29.29
C GLY A 159 -2.32 -3.49 -30.26
N ASP A 160 -1.25 -3.73 -31.03
CA ASP A 160 -1.21 -4.71 -32.12
C ASP A 160 0.04 -5.58 -32.03
N GLY A 161 -0.11 -6.88 -32.27
CA GLY A 161 1.01 -7.81 -32.35
C GLY A 161 1.82 -7.89 -31.04
N PRO A 162 3.17 -7.78 -31.08
CA PRO A 162 4.01 -7.93 -29.88
C PRO A 162 3.82 -6.87 -28.80
N SER A 163 3.21 -5.73 -29.10
CA SER A 163 2.91 -4.67 -28.14
C SER A 163 1.48 -4.71 -27.61
N GLN A 164 0.73 -5.78 -27.92
CA GLN A 164 -0.61 -5.97 -27.38
C GLN A 164 -0.55 -6.15 -25.85
N GLN A 165 -1.38 -5.39 -25.16
CA GLN A 165 -1.49 -5.40 -23.71
C GLN A 165 -2.97 -5.49 -23.28
N THR A 166 -3.23 -6.29 -22.25
CA THR A 166 -4.54 -6.37 -21.62
C THR A 166 -4.72 -5.24 -20.61
N VAL A 167 -5.68 -4.35 -20.90
CA VAL A 167 -5.96 -3.12 -20.14
C VAL A 167 -7.43 -3.02 -19.74
N LEU A 168 -7.80 -1.99 -18.99
CA LEU A 168 -9.20 -1.72 -18.63
C LEU A 168 -10.02 -1.34 -19.87
N ALA A 169 -11.17 -1.98 -20.04
CA ALA A 169 -12.15 -1.67 -21.08
C ALA A 169 -13.05 -0.50 -20.64
N VAL A 170 -12.53 0.72 -20.77
CA VAL A 170 -13.24 1.98 -20.49
C VAL A 170 -13.05 2.99 -21.62
N LYS A 171 -13.96 3.97 -21.73
CA LYS A 171 -13.89 5.01 -22.78
C LYS A 171 -12.84 6.08 -22.43
N GLY A 172 -11.98 6.42 -23.38
CA GLY A 172 -11.08 7.58 -23.28
C GLY A 172 -10.17 7.57 -22.04
N GLY A 173 -9.94 8.75 -21.44
CA GLY A 173 -9.05 8.95 -20.29
C GLY A 173 -9.58 8.42 -18.95
N THR A 174 -10.69 7.66 -18.94
CA THR A 174 -11.25 7.02 -17.75
C THR A 174 -10.26 6.05 -17.09
N SER A 175 -9.45 5.35 -17.89
CA SER A 175 -8.44 4.41 -17.40
C SER A 175 -7.42 5.10 -16.50
N ASP A 176 -6.91 6.26 -16.93
CA ASP A 176 -5.93 7.05 -16.17
C ASP A 176 -6.46 7.50 -14.80
N ILE A 177 -7.76 7.81 -14.73
CA ILE A 177 -8.42 8.17 -13.47
C ILE A 177 -8.39 6.98 -12.52
N ILE A 178 -8.78 5.80 -13.00
CA ILE A 178 -8.82 4.56 -12.20
C ILE A 178 -7.40 4.19 -11.76
N TYR A 179 -6.45 4.13 -12.68
CA TYR A 179 -5.05 3.80 -12.39
C TYR A 179 -4.42 4.70 -11.32
N ARG A 180 -4.74 5.99 -11.35
CA ARG A 180 -4.19 6.96 -10.40
C ARG A 180 -4.76 6.79 -9.00
N VAL A 181 -6.05 6.44 -8.88
CA VAL A 181 -6.70 6.34 -7.58
C VAL A 181 -6.51 4.98 -6.90
N SER A 182 -6.25 3.94 -7.68
CA SER A 182 -6.11 2.57 -7.17
C SER A 182 -4.79 2.37 -6.46
N ASP A 183 -4.85 1.78 -5.28
CA ASP A 183 -3.71 1.31 -4.50
C ASP A 183 -3.20 -0.02 -5.05
N MET A 184 -4.11 -0.88 -5.50
CA MET A 184 -3.82 -2.16 -6.15
C MET A 184 -4.61 -2.31 -7.43
N ILE A 185 -4.01 -2.93 -8.45
CA ILE A 185 -4.65 -3.24 -9.73
C ILE A 185 -4.31 -4.68 -10.07
N GLY A 186 -5.32 -5.55 -10.12
CA GLY A 186 -5.17 -6.97 -10.36
C GLY A 186 -5.90 -7.41 -11.63
N TYR A 187 -5.19 -8.11 -12.52
CA TYR A 187 -5.77 -8.75 -13.69
C TYR A 187 -6.25 -10.16 -13.33
N MET A 188 -7.57 -10.39 -13.43
CA MET A 188 -8.19 -11.68 -13.20
C MET A 188 -8.32 -12.47 -14.50
N HIS A 189 -7.61 -13.58 -14.61
CA HIS A 189 -7.56 -14.40 -15.82
C HIS A 189 -7.56 -15.91 -15.51
N PRO A 190 -7.97 -16.76 -16.48
CA PRO A 190 -7.84 -18.20 -16.33
C PRO A 190 -6.37 -18.62 -16.40
N SER A 191 -6.01 -19.64 -15.62
CA SER A 191 -4.73 -20.34 -15.68
C SER A 191 -4.98 -21.83 -15.52
N GLY A 192 -5.05 -22.54 -16.66
CA GLY A 192 -5.52 -23.93 -16.66
C GLY A 192 -6.96 -24.04 -16.17
N SER A 193 -7.21 -24.84 -15.13
CA SER A 193 -8.51 -24.97 -14.46
C SER A 193 -8.73 -23.92 -13.36
N GLU A 194 -7.72 -23.14 -13.02
CA GLU A 194 -7.76 -22.16 -11.94
C GLU A 194 -8.07 -20.76 -12.48
N ARG A 195 -8.43 -19.86 -11.57
CA ARG A 195 -8.53 -18.43 -11.82
C ARG A 195 -7.48 -17.74 -10.97
N ILE A 196 -6.73 -16.82 -11.57
CA ILE A 196 -5.67 -16.08 -10.88
C ILE A 196 -6.02 -14.60 -10.93
N ILE A 197 -5.71 -13.87 -9.86
CA ILE A 197 -5.62 -12.42 -9.86
C ILE A 197 -4.15 -12.05 -9.75
N ASP A 198 -3.58 -11.49 -10.81
CA ASP A 198 -2.19 -11.05 -10.84
C ASP A 198 -2.10 -9.54 -10.64
N PHE A 199 -1.47 -9.12 -9.54
CA PHE A 199 -1.21 -7.71 -9.25
C PHE A 199 0.15 -7.22 -9.79
N LYS A 200 1.00 -8.11 -10.33
CA LYS A 200 2.32 -7.70 -10.83
C LYS A 200 2.18 -6.81 -12.07
N PRO A 201 2.96 -5.71 -12.14
CA PRO A 201 3.14 -5.02 -13.41
C PRO A 201 3.84 -5.94 -14.41
N MET A 202 3.21 -6.19 -15.55
CA MET A 202 3.73 -7.06 -16.60
C MET A 202 3.71 -6.33 -17.95
N GLU A 203 4.52 -6.80 -18.91
CA GLU A 203 4.43 -6.27 -20.28
C GLU A 203 3.06 -6.56 -20.89
N THR A 204 2.49 -7.73 -20.57
CA THR A 204 1.23 -8.22 -21.13
C THR A 204 -0.01 -7.61 -20.50
N HIS A 205 0.07 -7.03 -19.30
CA HIS A 205 -1.08 -6.45 -18.62
C HIS A 205 -0.69 -5.44 -17.54
N VAL A 206 -1.60 -4.52 -17.24
CA VAL A 206 -1.40 -3.51 -16.20
C VAL A 206 -1.63 -4.12 -14.82
N GLY A 207 -0.62 -4.04 -13.96
CA GLY A 207 -0.73 -4.44 -12.55
C GLY A 207 -0.16 -3.39 -11.61
N LYS A 208 -0.63 -3.41 -10.37
CA LYS A 208 -0.06 -2.63 -9.26
C LYS A 208 -0.13 -3.47 -7.99
N ASP A 209 1.04 -3.85 -7.50
CA ASP A 209 1.21 -4.70 -6.33
C ASP A 209 1.85 -3.90 -5.17
N ILE A 210 1.24 -4.01 -4.00
CA ILE A 210 1.76 -3.48 -2.73
C ILE A 210 1.98 -4.57 -1.69
N THR A 211 1.55 -5.82 -1.95
CA THR A 211 1.74 -6.96 -1.06
C THR A 211 3.11 -7.61 -1.29
N GLY A 212 3.67 -7.46 -2.50
CA GLY A 212 4.92 -8.09 -2.92
C GLY A 212 4.77 -9.57 -3.29
N ARG A 213 3.56 -10.11 -3.22
CA ARG A 213 3.26 -11.51 -3.60
C ARG A 213 2.98 -11.65 -5.09
N GLY A 214 2.39 -10.63 -5.70
CA GLY A 214 1.95 -10.63 -7.09
C GLY A 214 0.67 -11.40 -7.33
N ALA A 215 0.77 -12.70 -7.58
CA ALA A 215 -0.35 -13.50 -8.06
C ALA A 215 -1.05 -14.28 -6.93
N TYR A 216 -2.38 -14.27 -6.97
CA TYR A 216 -3.26 -14.97 -6.05
C TYR A 216 -4.15 -15.95 -6.82
N VAL A 217 -4.08 -17.24 -6.47
CA VAL A 217 -5.02 -18.24 -6.97
C VAL A 217 -6.34 -18.07 -6.25
N VAL A 218 -7.41 -17.86 -7.00
CA VAL A 218 -8.77 -17.71 -6.50
C VAL A 218 -9.30 -19.10 -6.11
N PRO A 219 -9.65 -19.33 -4.83
CA PRO A 219 -10.15 -20.63 -4.41
C PRO A 219 -11.44 -21.05 -5.14
N ASP A 220 -11.72 -22.36 -5.12
CA ASP A 220 -13.03 -22.86 -5.54
C ASP A 220 -14.13 -22.28 -4.64
N VAL A 221 -15.28 -21.95 -5.23
CA VAL A 221 -16.39 -21.31 -4.50
C VAL A 221 -16.95 -22.17 -3.35
N ASN A 222 -16.71 -23.48 -3.38
CA ASN A 222 -17.13 -24.42 -2.33
C ASN A 222 -16.04 -24.66 -1.28
N SER A 223 -14.85 -24.07 -1.42
CA SER A 223 -13.79 -24.20 -0.42
C SER A 223 -14.04 -23.27 0.78
N THR A 224 -13.51 -23.66 1.94
CA THR A 224 -13.59 -22.85 3.16
C THR A 224 -12.89 -21.49 3.02
N ASP A 225 -11.86 -21.45 2.18
CA ASP A 225 -10.96 -20.30 2.04
C ASP A 225 -11.51 -19.25 1.05
N TYR A 226 -12.59 -19.58 0.32
CA TYR A 226 -13.20 -18.66 -0.63
C TYR A 226 -13.84 -17.46 0.06
N ASN A 227 -14.59 -17.68 1.13
CA ASN A 227 -15.44 -16.66 1.76
C ASN A 227 -14.65 -15.44 2.27
N THR A 228 -13.37 -15.62 2.59
CA THR A 228 -12.48 -14.57 3.12
C THR A 228 -11.36 -14.22 2.17
N PHE A 229 -11.40 -14.68 0.92
CA PHE A 229 -10.28 -14.57 -0.02
C PHE A 229 -9.82 -13.12 -0.23
N LEU A 230 -10.72 -12.21 -0.63
CA LEU A 230 -10.35 -10.81 -0.85
C LEU A 230 -10.06 -10.07 0.46
N SER A 231 -10.69 -10.48 1.57
CA SER A 231 -10.32 -10.02 2.91
C SER A 231 -8.86 -10.36 3.25
N GLY A 232 -8.40 -11.56 2.88
CA GLY A 232 -7.01 -11.98 3.05
C GLY A 232 -6.03 -11.14 2.20
N ILE A 233 -6.40 -10.79 0.96
CA ILE A 233 -5.57 -9.90 0.12
C ILE A 233 -5.42 -8.52 0.76
N ILE A 234 -6.49 -7.97 1.34
CA ILE A 234 -6.45 -6.69 2.07
C ILE A 234 -5.52 -6.79 3.29
N GLN A 235 -5.59 -7.89 4.05
CA GLN A 235 -4.72 -8.12 5.20
C GLN A 235 -3.25 -8.25 4.78
N ASP A 236 -2.97 -8.96 3.69
CA ASP A 236 -1.61 -9.07 3.12
C ASP A 236 -1.06 -7.69 2.75
N ALA A 237 -1.88 -6.81 2.17
CA ALA A 237 -1.48 -5.45 1.83
C ALA A 237 -1.09 -4.64 3.08
N TYR A 238 -1.90 -4.67 4.14
CA TYR A 238 -1.56 -3.98 5.38
C TYR A 238 -0.31 -4.58 6.06
N ALA A 239 -0.19 -5.91 6.06
CA ALA A 239 0.99 -6.58 6.59
C ALA A 239 2.27 -6.15 5.85
N ALA A 240 2.20 -6.02 4.52
CA ALA A 240 3.32 -5.56 3.70
C ALA A 240 3.68 -4.10 3.97
N MET A 241 2.68 -3.20 4.10
CA MET A 241 2.91 -1.78 4.41
C MET A 241 3.63 -1.60 5.75
N ASN A 242 3.27 -2.39 6.77
CA ASN A 242 3.81 -2.26 8.12
C ASN A 242 5.05 -3.13 8.39
N ILE A 243 5.47 -3.98 7.44
CA ILE A 243 6.61 -4.89 7.66
C ILE A 243 7.93 -4.13 7.87
N HIS A 244 8.10 -2.99 7.19
CA HIS A 244 9.31 -2.17 7.29
C HIS A 244 9.36 -1.41 8.62
N ALA A 245 8.25 -0.79 9.03
CA ALA A 245 8.13 -0.14 10.33
C ALA A 245 8.42 -1.13 11.47
N LYS A 246 7.81 -2.32 11.41
CA LYS A 246 8.03 -3.39 12.40
C LYS A 246 9.49 -3.86 12.45
N ARG A 247 10.11 -4.13 11.29
CA ARG A 247 11.53 -4.52 11.22
C ARG A 247 12.46 -3.47 11.79
N GLN A 248 12.22 -2.19 11.49
CA GLN A 248 13.05 -1.10 12.01
C GLN A 248 12.84 -0.88 13.51
N ARG A 249 11.60 -1.01 14.00
CA ARG A 249 11.28 -0.93 15.44
C ARG A 249 11.99 -2.04 16.22
N THR A 250 11.87 -3.29 15.78
CA THR A 250 12.58 -4.42 16.39
C THR A 250 14.10 -4.24 16.35
N ALA A 251 14.65 -3.77 15.21
CA ALA A 251 16.07 -3.48 15.10
C ALA A 251 16.52 -2.42 16.13
N LYS A 252 15.75 -1.34 16.28
CA LYS A 252 16.02 -0.26 17.24
C LYS A 252 15.94 -0.75 18.69
N GLU A 253 14.92 -1.54 19.02
CA GLU A 253 14.75 -2.14 20.35
C GLU A 253 15.94 -3.05 20.68
N GLN A 254 16.35 -3.93 19.75
CA GLN A 254 17.51 -4.80 19.94
C GLN A 254 18.82 -4.03 20.19
N VAL A 255 19.05 -2.95 19.43
CA VAL A 255 20.24 -2.10 19.58
C VAL A 255 20.21 -1.37 20.92
N GLN A 256 19.04 -0.88 21.34
CA GLN A 256 18.87 -0.22 22.63
C GLN A 256 19.06 -1.19 23.80
N GLU A 257 18.43 -2.37 23.76
CA GLU A 257 18.60 -3.41 24.77
C GLU A 257 20.07 -3.84 24.91
N PHE A 258 20.78 -3.98 23.79
CA PHE A 258 22.21 -4.30 23.81
C PHE A 258 23.04 -3.17 24.43
N ARG A 259 22.73 -1.90 24.10
CA ARG A 259 23.35 -0.75 24.75
C ARG A 259 23.13 -0.79 26.25
N ASP A 260 21.89 -0.91 26.68
CA ASP A 260 21.53 -0.91 28.11
C ASP A 260 22.18 -2.10 28.84
N SER A 261 22.27 -3.26 28.20
CA SER A 261 22.93 -4.45 28.78
C SER A 261 24.44 -4.24 28.95
N ILE A 262 25.11 -3.61 27.98
CA ILE A 262 26.54 -3.30 28.09
C ILE A 262 26.80 -2.29 29.21
N TYR A 263 26.04 -1.20 29.27
CA TYR A 263 26.29 -0.11 30.22
C TYR A 263 25.83 -0.42 31.65
N ASN A 264 24.92 -1.38 31.83
CA ASN A 264 24.48 -1.84 33.16
C ASN A 264 25.15 -3.14 33.60
N ALA A 265 26.07 -3.70 32.81
CA ALA A 265 26.83 -4.88 33.20
C ALA A 265 27.64 -4.61 34.48
N GLY A 266 27.53 -5.49 35.47
CA GLY A 266 28.21 -5.36 36.76
C GLY A 266 29.69 -5.76 36.72
N SER A 267 30.13 -6.40 35.62
CA SER A 267 31.51 -6.85 35.45
C SER A 267 31.91 -6.97 33.98
N LEU A 268 33.22 -6.98 33.71
CA LEU A 268 33.75 -7.21 32.37
C LEU A 268 33.44 -8.63 31.85
N ASP A 269 33.32 -9.64 32.73
CA ASP A 269 32.91 -10.99 32.34
C ASP A 269 31.48 -11.02 31.77
N GLU A 270 30.57 -10.24 32.34
CA GLU A 270 29.22 -10.06 31.78
C GLU A 270 29.25 -9.39 30.41
N VAL A 271 30.10 -8.38 30.21
CA VAL A 271 30.29 -7.73 28.91
C VAL A 271 30.86 -8.71 27.88
N SER A 272 31.86 -9.53 28.23
CA SER A 272 32.38 -10.59 27.36
C SER A 272 31.27 -11.54 26.90
N LYS A 273 30.45 -12.02 27.84
CA LYS A 273 29.31 -12.92 27.54
C LYS A 273 28.30 -12.29 26.60
N LEU A 274 28.00 -11.00 26.76
CA LEU A 274 27.07 -10.27 25.88
C LEU A 274 27.61 -10.17 24.45
N VAL A 275 28.90 -9.85 24.30
CA VAL A 275 29.55 -9.71 22.98
C VAL A 275 29.75 -11.07 22.31
N GLU A 276 30.11 -12.10 23.07
CA GLU A 276 30.16 -13.48 22.55
C GLU A 276 28.78 -13.98 22.14
N GLY A 277 27.74 -13.64 22.89
CA GLY A 277 26.34 -13.97 22.56
C GLY A 277 25.82 -13.32 21.27
N LEU A 278 26.55 -12.35 20.69
CA LEU A 278 26.28 -11.86 19.34
C LEU A 278 26.70 -12.86 18.26
N LYS A 279 27.70 -13.70 18.54
CA LYS A 279 28.16 -14.77 17.64
C LYS A 279 27.13 -15.91 17.68
N GLY A 280 26.44 -16.14 16.57
CA GLY A 280 25.47 -17.24 16.45
C GLY A 280 23.99 -16.83 16.57
N LYS A 281 23.69 -15.56 16.86
CA LYS A 281 22.33 -15.02 16.72
C LYS A 281 22.09 -14.53 15.29
N ASN A 282 20.89 -14.77 14.78
CA ASN A 282 20.49 -14.41 13.42
C ASN A 282 19.98 -12.95 13.36
N TYR A 283 20.85 -11.99 13.67
CA TYR A 283 20.55 -10.56 13.55
C TYR A 283 20.83 -10.07 12.12
N PRO A 284 20.07 -9.08 11.60
CA PRO A 284 20.43 -8.39 10.36
C PRO A 284 21.81 -7.72 10.48
N GLU A 285 22.62 -7.74 9.42
CA GLU A 285 24.01 -7.21 9.45
C GLU A 285 24.07 -5.74 9.90
N ILE A 286 23.09 -4.92 9.51
CA ILE A 286 23.04 -3.51 9.93
C ILE A 286 22.86 -3.34 11.45
N VAL A 287 22.14 -4.25 12.10
CA VAL A 287 21.96 -4.29 13.56
C VAL A 287 23.28 -4.69 14.23
N LEU A 288 23.96 -5.71 13.69
CA LEU A 288 25.27 -6.15 14.19
C LEU A 288 26.32 -5.05 14.10
N VAL A 289 26.35 -4.28 13.00
CA VAL A 289 27.26 -3.14 12.84
C VAL A 289 27.02 -2.08 13.92
N GLN A 290 25.76 -1.76 14.23
CA GLN A 290 25.42 -0.80 15.27
C GLN A 290 25.80 -1.30 16.68
N MET A 291 25.50 -2.56 17.00
CA MET A 291 25.91 -3.19 18.26
C MET A 291 27.44 -3.22 18.42
N ARG A 292 28.18 -3.54 17.35
CA ARG A 292 29.66 -3.48 17.35
C ARG A 292 30.18 -2.07 17.58
N SER A 293 29.53 -1.04 17.01
CA SER A 293 29.88 0.36 17.26
C SER A 293 29.69 0.73 18.73
N ILE A 294 28.56 0.34 19.32
CA ILE A 294 28.26 0.58 20.75
C ILE A 294 29.31 -0.08 21.65
N PHE A 295 29.69 -1.33 21.36
CA PHE A 295 30.75 -2.01 22.11
C PHE A 295 32.09 -1.27 21.99
N LYS A 296 32.43 -0.78 20.80
CA LYS A 296 33.65 0.01 20.58
C LYS A 296 33.63 1.34 21.36
N GLU A 297 32.49 2.02 21.40
CA GLU A 297 32.27 3.23 22.23
C GLU A 297 32.51 2.90 23.71
N TYR A 298 31.87 1.85 24.22
CA TYR A 298 32.03 1.40 25.61
C TYR A 298 33.51 1.14 25.97
N LEU A 299 34.24 0.41 25.11
CA LEU A 299 35.67 0.15 25.31
C LEU A 299 36.49 1.44 25.38
N GLN A 300 36.21 2.42 24.50
CA GLN A 300 36.92 3.70 24.49
C GLN A 300 36.65 4.52 25.75
N GLU A 301 35.39 4.59 26.19
CA GLU A 301 34.99 5.34 27.39
C GLU A 301 35.62 4.77 28.67
N HIS A 302 35.83 3.46 28.72
CA HIS A 302 36.43 2.78 29.87
C HIS A 302 37.96 2.60 29.74
N GLY A 303 38.58 3.10 28.67
CA GLY A 303 40.02 2.96 28.45
C GLY A 303 40.47 1.52 28.23
N LEU A 304 39.63 0.68 27.63
CA LEU A 304 39.85 -0.74 27.42
C LEU A 304 40.10 -1.07 25.95
N LYS A 305 40.80 -2.18 25.71
CA LYS A 305 40.87 -2.90 24.43
C LYS A 305 40.35 -4.32 24.65
N TYR A 306 39.74 -4.89 23.63
CA TYR A 306 39.31 -6.28 23.63
C TYR A 306 40.16 -7.06 22.61
N GLN A 307 41.00 -7.98 23.09
CA GLN A 307 41.90 -8.80 22.27
C GLN A 307 41.79 -10.26 22.71
N ASP A 308 41.63 -11.17 21.76
CA ASP A 308 41.61 -12.62 21.98
C ASP A 308 40.62 -13.14 23.06
N GLY A 309 39.54 -12.39 23.31
CA GLY A 309 38.53 -12.74 24.32
C GLY A 309 38.75 -12.09 25.70
N GLU A 310 39.81 -11.29 25.84
CA GLU A 310 40.18 -10.65 27.10
C GLU A 310 40.19 -9.12 26.99
N PHE A 311 39.93 -8.45 28.12
CA PHE A 311 40.02 -7.00 28.25
C PHE A 311 41.43 -6.59 28.69
N VAL A 312 42.01 -5.62 28.00
CA VAL A 312 43.34 -5.06 28.28
C VAL A 312 43.20 -3.56 28.50
N GLU A 313 43.73 -3.03 29.59
CA GLU A 313 43.77 -1.59 29.81
C GLU A 313 44.66 -0.90 28.78
N VAL A 314 44.22 0.25 28.30
CA VAL A 314 45.03 1.10 27.43
C VAL A 314 45.83 2.02 28.33
N GLU A 315 47.12 1.71 28.52
CA GLU A 315 48.05 2.67 29.12
C GLU A 315 47.96 3.99 28.36
N ALA A 316 47.70 5.07 29.09
CA ALA A 316 47.71 6.42 28.55
C ALA A 316 49.11 6.73 28.02
N THR A 317 49.34 6.52 26.72
CA THR A 317 50.58 6.93 26.08
C THR A 317 50.64 8.46 26.13
N GLY A 318 51.75 8.94 26.69
CA GLY A 318 51.93 10.32 27.15
C GLY A 318 51.64 11.41 26.11
N ALA A 319 51.47 12.61 26.67
CA ALA A 319 51.28 13.88 25.99
C ALA A 319 52.11 14.03 24.69
N PRO A 320 51.58 14.74 23.68
CA PRO A 320 52.25 14.89 22.40
C PRO A 320 53.57 15.65 22.58
N SER A 321 54.68 15.01 22.21
CA SER A 321 55.96 15.68 22.03
C SER A 321 55.84 16.74 20.92
N GLU A 322 56.40 17.92 21.19
CA GLU A 322 56.46 19.04 20.26
C GLU A 322 56.95 18.58 18.88
N LYS A 323 56.12 18.81 17.84
CA LYS A 323 56.56 18.69 16.46
C LYS A 323 57.61 19.77 16.16
N PRO A 324 58.76 19.44 15.56
CA PRO A 324 59.70 20.46 15.10
C PRO A 324 59.06 21.26 13.96
N LYS A 325 59.08 22.60 14.11
CA LYS A 325 58.63 23.57 13.10
C LYS A 325 59.36 23.33 11.77
N LYS A 326 58.63 22.94 10.72
CA LYS A 326 59.07 23.11 9.33
C LYS A 326 58.62 24.47 8.82
N THR A 327 59.60 25.36 8.67
CA THR A 327 59.54 26.61 7.90
C THR A 327 59.21 26.34 6.43
N THR A 328 58.08 26.86 5.96
CA THR A 328 57.78 27.00 4.53
C THR A 328 58.20 28.38 4.05
N ASN A 329 59.33 28.44 3.33
CA ASN A 329 59.67 29.58 2.48
C ASN A 329 58.70 29.60 1.29
N LYS A 330 57.85 30.62 1.22
CA LYS A 330 57.15 31.02 -0.01
C LYS A 330 58.09 31.91 -0.82
N THR A 331 58.63 31.37 -1.91
CA THR A 331 59.28 32.19 -2.95
C THR A 331 58.22 32.56 -3.99
N THR A 332 57.81 33.82 -3.96
CA THR A 332 57.15 34.52 -5.06
C THR A 332 58.17 34.84 -6.16
N LYS A 333 57.80 34.57 -7.42
CA LYS A 333 58.28 35.19 -8.67
C LYS A 333 57.66 34.38 -9.82
N LYS A 334 57.16 34.93 -10.90
CA LYS A 334 56.83 36.30 -11.30
C LYS A 334 55.93 36.16 -12.52
#